data_AF-A0A183EW74-F1
#
_entry.id   AF-A0A183EW74-F1
#
_cell.length_a   1.000
_cell.length_b   1.000
_cell.length_c   1.000
_cell.angle_alpha   90.00
_cell.angle_beta   90.00
_cell.angle_gamma   90.00
#
_symmetry.space_group_name_H-M   'P 1'
#
loop_
_entity.id
_entity.type
_entity.pdbx_description
1 polymer ?
#
loop_
_entity_poly.entity_id
_entity_poly.type
_entity_poly.pdbx_seq_one_letter_code
_entity_poly.pdbx_strand_id
1 'polypeptide(L)'
;MGTAYVVHWRNLVSKIYKGALLDITDHAFFTLSSGILNLAKGHDVHHLLDENIDHYWRSDGETPHVITIEFPKKEDFLFLLLYLDYELDEQHTPQEALTFLGHFMCSVVVYLGPSAVDVNEFRTFTFFKPDGWQVIFFSYFVP
;
A
#
# COMPACT_ATOMS: atom_id res chain seq x y z
N MET A 1 5.10 25.19 -13.83
CA MET A 1 5.88 25.33 -12.58
C MET A 1 5.13 24.55 -11.51
N GLY A 2 5.65 23.42 -11.04
CA GLY A 2 4.94 22.58 -10.06
C GLY A 2 5.70 21.31 -9.70
N THR A 3 7.00 21.41 -9.41
CA THR A 3 7.83 20.29 -8.92
C THR A 3 8.14 20.51 -7.44
N ALA A 4 7.08 20.55 -6.64
CA ALA A 4 7.16 20.59 -5.19
C ALA A 4 6.02 19.71 -4.67
N TYR A 5 6.30 18.92 -3.64
CA TYR A 5 5.31 18.31 -2.73
C TYR A 5 4.84 16.87 -2.92
N VAL A 6 5.52 16.00 -3.67
CA VAL A 6 5.48 14.59 -3.26
C VAL A 6 6.46 14.44 -2.11
N VAL A 7 5.95 14.50 -0.88
CA VAL A 7 6.77 14.30 0.32
C VAL A 7 7.33 12.88 0.26
N HIS A 8 8.63 12.76 -0.04
CA HIS A 8 9.33 11.49 0.00
C HIS A 8 9.06 10.79 1.34
N TRP A 9 8.68 9.51 1.32
CA TRP A 9 8.33 8.73 2.51
C TRP A 9 9.37 8.81 3.65
N ARG A 10 10.67 8.96 3.31
CA ARG A 10 11.77 9.14 4.27
C ARG A 10 11.55 10.37 5.18
N ASN A 11 11.00 11.46 4.63
CA ASN A 11 10.66 12.65 5.40
C ASN A 11 9.52 12.38 6.39
N LEU A 12 8.51 11.60 5.97
CA LEU A 12 7.43 11.18 6.86
C LEU A 12 7.98 10.31 8.01
N VAL A 13 8.80 9.31 7.69
CA VAL A 13 9.43 8.40 8.67
C VAL A 13 10.18 9.18 9.74
N SER A 14 10.99 10.17 9.35
CA SER A 14 11.74 11.01 10.31
C SER A 14 10.87 11.81 11.29
N LYS A 15 9.60 12.06 10.92
CA LYS A 15 8.63 12.77 11.77
C LYS A 15 7.93 11.82 12.75
N ILE A 16 7.59 10.62 12.29
CA ILE A 16 6.81 9.63 13.06
C ILE A 16 7.66 8.73 13.94
N TYR A 17 8.96 8.61 13.65
CA TYR A 17 9.88 7.77 14.42
C TYR A 17 11.26 8.43 14.55
N LYS A 18 11.81 8.41 15.76
CA LYS A 18 13.10 9.06 16.10
C LYS A 18 14.27 8.10 16.28
N GLY A 19 14.03 6.79 16.28
CA GLY A 19 15.08 5.77 16.38
C GLY A 19 15.65 5.37 15.03
N ALA A 20 16.59 4.41 15.06
CA ALA A 20 17.08 3.76 13.85
C ALA A 20 16.02 2.80 13.30
N LEU A 21 15.71 2.93 12.01
CA LEU A 21 14.84 2.04 11.27
C LEU A 21 15.61 1.47 10.07
N LEU A 22 15.34 0.22 9.78
CA LEU A 22 15.79 -0.43 8.56
C LEU A 22 14.57 -0.60 7.64
N ASP A 23 14.69 -0.10 6.42
CA ASP A 23 13.78 -0.48 5.36
C ASP A 23 14.12 -1.90 4.93
N ILE A 24 13.14 -2.81 5.03
CA ILE A 24 13.27 -4.23 4.70
C ILE A 24 12.37 -4.62 3.53
N THR A 25 11.89 -3.65 2.76
CA THR A 25 11.01 -3.88 1.60
C THR A 25 11.64 -4.86 0.62
N ASP A 26 12.95 -4.73 0.36
CA ASP A 26 13.71 -5.57 -0.56
C ASP A 26 14.06 -6.97 -0.01
N HIS A 27 13.81 -7.23 1.28
CA HIS A 27 13.97 -8.56 1.87
C HIS A 27 12.78 -9.49 1.56
N ALA A 28 11.68 -8.95 1.03
CA ALA A 28 10.46 -9.69 0.78
C ALA A 28 10.26 -10.07 -0.70
N PHE A 29 9.46 -11.11 -0.90
CA PHE A 29 8.87 -11.47 -2.18
C PHE A 29 7.42 -10.95 -2.23
N PHE A 30 7.08 -10.24 -3.29
CA PHE A 30 5.75 -9.67 -3.50
C PHE A 30 5.01 -10.43 -4.59
N THR A 31 3.75 -10.76 -4.32
CA THR A 31 2.82 -11.33 -5.30
C THR A 31 1.51 -10.54 -5.25
N LEU A 32 0.89 -10.33 -6.42
CA LEU A 32 -0.36 -9.56 -6.56
C LEU A 32 -1.48 -10.48 -7.07
N SER A 33 -2.70 -10.35 -6.53
CA SER A 33 -3.85 -11.20 -6.94
C SER A 33 -4.27 -11.00 -8.39
N SER A 34 -4.09 -9.79 -8.91
CA SER A 34 -4.32 -9.43 -10.29
C SER A 34 -3.21 -8.50 -10.75
N GLY A 35 -2.31 -9.02 -11.57
CA GLY A 35 -1.41 -8.18 -12.35
C GLY A 35 -1.92 -8.10 -13.78
N ILE A 36 -2.01 -6.90 -14.36
CA ILE A 36 -2.05 -6.85 -15.83
C ILE A 36 -0.69 -7.38 -16.28
N LEU A 37 -0.64 -8.62 -16.77
CA LEU A 37 0.54 -9.16 -17.42
C LEU A 37 0.66 -8.51 -18.81
N ASN A 38 0.84 -7.19 -18.85
CA ASN A 38 1.13 -6.50 -20.08
C ASN A 38 2.59 -6.79 -20.39
N LEU A 39 2.82 -7.84 -21.18
CA LEU A 39 4.15 -8.26 -21.65
C LEU A 39 4.93 -7.11 -22.32
N ALA A 40 4.25 -6.01 -22.70
CA ALA A 40 4.87 -4.80 -23.24
C ALA A 40 5.32 -3.76 -22.18
N LYS A 41 4.86 -3.83 -20.92
CA LYS A 41 5.12 -2.81 -19.88
C LYS A 41 5.78 -3.30 -18.57
N GLY A 42 6.11 -4.59 -18.44
CA GLY A 42 6.90 -5.09 -17.32
C GLY A 42 6.11 -5.24 -16.01
N HIS A 43 6.64 -6.03 -15.08
CA HIS A 43 5.91 -6.58 -13.94
C HIS A 43 5.28 -5.52 -13.03
N ASP A 44 4.01 -5.74 -12.69
CA ASP A 44 3.16 -4.86 -11.90
C ASP A 44 3.68 -4.60 -10.46
N VAL A 45 4.43 -5.57 -9.92
CA VAL A 45 5.16 -5.41 -8.65
C VAL A 45 6.21 -4.30 -8.73
N HIS A 46 6.84 -4.08 -9.89
CA HIS A 46 7.83 -3.01 -10.02
C HIS A 46 7.18 -1.63 -9.93
N HIS A 47 5.96 -1.46 -10.47
CA HIS A 47 5.22 -0.21 -10.31
C HIS A 47 4.72 -0.02 -8.87
N LEU A 48 4.31 -1.09 -8.18
CA LEU A 48 3.94 -1.02 -6.76
C LEU A 48 5.10 -0.52 -5.87
N LEU A 49 6.32 -0.95 -6.19
CA LEU A 49 7.53 -0.66 -5.41
C LEU A 49 8.36 0.50 -5.96
N ASP A 50 7.88 1.21 -6.98
CA ASP A 50 8.60 2.33 -7.59
C ASP A 50 8.65 3.52 -6.62
N GLU A 51 9.75 4.28 -6.66
CA GLU A 51 9.84 5.54 -5.91
C GLU A 51 9.04 6.66 -6.61
N ASN A 52 8.73 6.51 -7.90
CA ASN A 52 7.89 7.43 -8.64
C ASN A 52 6.40 7.14 -8.43
N ILE A 53 5.69 8.05 -7.77
CA ILE A 53 4.24 7.93 -7.50
C ILE A 53 3.36 7.93 -8.75
N ASP A 54 3.89 8.37 -9.89
CA ASP A 54 3.17 8.28 -11.18
C ASP A 54 3.15 6.84 -11.71
N HIS A 55 3.97 5.95 -11.14
CA HIS A 55 3.95 4.51 -11.39
C HIS A 55 3.21 3.85 -10.23
N TYR A 56 2.13 3.14 -10.54
CA TYR A 56 1.28 2.49 -9.54
C TYR A 56 0.79 1.14 -10.03
N TRP A 57 0.51 0.24 -9.09
CA TRP A 57 -0.21 -0.99 -9.38
C TRP A 57 -1.66 -0.70 -9.69
N ARG A 58 -2.17 -1.24 -10.79
CA ARG A 58 -3.59 -1.24 -11.13
C ARG A 58 -4.13 -2.67 -11.17
N SER A 59 -4.98 -2.99 -10.22
CA SER A 59 -5.71 -4.26 -10.20
C SER A 59 -6.93 -4.22 -11.13
N ASP A 60 -7.00 -5.14 -12.10
CA ASP A 60 -8.15 -5.29 -13.03
C ASP A 60 -9.04 -6.51 -12.67
N GLY A 61 -8.95 -7.04 -11.44
CA GLY A 61 -9.71 -8.21 -10.97
C GLY A 61 -10.97 -7.86 -10.15
N GLU A 62 -11.72 -8.88 -9.71
CA GLU A 62 -12.77 -8.69 -8.70
C GLU A 62 -12.16 -8.44 -7.32
N THR A 63 -12.81 -7.62 -6.50
CA THR A 63 -12.40 -7.38 -5.11
C THR A 63 -12.60 -8.64 -4.24
N PRO A 64 -11.73 -8.90 -3.25
CA PRO A 64 -10.63 -8.06 -2.79
C PRO A 64 -9.35 -8.19 -3.64
N HIS A 65 -8.67 -7.06 -3.85
CA HIS A 65 -7.32 -7.05 -4.41
C HIS A 65 -6.32 -7.40 -3.30
N VAL A 66 -5.39 -8.32 -3.56
CA VAL A 66 -4.48 -8.85 -2.55
C VAL A 66 -3.04 -8.60 -2.95
N ILE A 67 -2.27 -8.02 -2.02
CA ILE A 67 -0.81 -7.96 -2.05
C ILE A 67 -0.32 -8.96 -1.02
N THR A 68 0.39 -9.99 -1.48
CA THR A 68 1.06 -10.97 -0.62
C THR A 68 2.53 -10.57 -0.48
N ILE A 69 2.99 -10.42 0.77
CA ILE A 69 4.37 -10.06 1.11
C ILE A 69 4.97 -11.20 1.94
N GLU A 70 5.96 -11.91 1.39
CA GLU A 70 6.57 -13.07 2.03
C GLU A 70 8.04 -12.81 2.35
N PHE A 71 8.44 -13.04 3.60
CA PHE A 71 9.82 -12.91 4.03
C PHE A 71 10.48 -14.30 4.15
N PRO A 72 11.73 -14.49 3.70
CA PRO A 72 12.42 -15.78 3.76
C PRO A 72 12.78 -16.21 5.19
N LYS A 73 12.71 -15.29 6.15
CA LYS A 73 12.90 -15.54 7.58
C LYS A 73 11.92 -14.66 8.37
N LYS A 74 11.75 -14.98 9.66
CA LYS A 74 10.97 -14.14 10.56
C LYS A 74 11.65 -12.77 10.71
N GLU A 75 10.91 -11.72 10.39
CA GLU A 75 11.30 -10.31 10.58
C GLU A 75 10.35 -9.64 11.58
N ASP A 76 10.84 -8.60 12.25
CA ASP A 76 10.03 -7.77 13.14
C ASP A 76 9.59 -6.49 12.41
N PHE A 77 8.28 -6.25 12.38
CA PHE A 77 7.68 -5.10 11.69
C PHE A 77 7.20 -4.04 12.68
N LEU A 78 7.55 -2.79 12.43
CA LEU A 78 7.01 -1.66 13.20
C LEU A 78 5.78 -1.06 12.52
N PHE A 79 5.89 -0.78 11.23
CA PHE A 79 4.80 -0.26 10.41
C PHE A 79 4.97 -0.60 8.93
N LEU A 80 3.88 -0.50 8.19
CA LEU A 80 3.81 -0.52 6.74
C LEU A 80 3.46 0.90 6.24
N LEU A 81 4.08 1.34 5.16
CA LEU A 81 3.72 2.57 4.46
C LEU A 81 3.00 2.22 3.16
N LEU A 82 1.86 2.86 2.92
CA LEU A 82 1.09 2.72 1.69
C LEU A 82 0.83 4.11 1.13
N TYR A 83 1.17 4.35 -0.13
CA TYR A 83 0.74 5.58 -0.81
C TYR A 83 -0.65 5.34 -1.41
N LEU A 84 -1.63 6.16 -1.02
CA LEU A 84 -3.00 6.09 -1.53
C LEU A 84 -3.42 7.49 -1.99
N ASP A 85 -3.96 7.60 -3.20
CA ASP A 85 -4.38 8.87 -3.78
C ASP A 85 -5.78 8.73 -4.39
N TYR A 86 -6.76 9.20 -3.62
CA TYR A 86 -8.15 9.14 -3.99
C TYR A 86 -8.47 9.85 -5.30
N GLU A 87 -7.88 11.02 -5.56
CA GLU A 87 -8.20 11.85 -6.72
C GLU A 87 -7.62 11.26 -8.01
N LEU A 88 -6.43 10.64 -7.94
CA LEU A 88 -5.86 9.91 -9.07
C LEU A 88 -6.65 8.63 -9.39
N ASP A 89 -7.11 7.91 -8.37
CA ASP A 89 -7.95 6.72 -8.55
C ASP A 89 -9.35 7.06 -9.12
N GLU A 90 -9.94 8.20 -8.72
CA GLU A 90 -11.25 8.66 -9.18
C GLU A 90 -11.30 9.13 -10.64
N GLN A 91 -10.21 9.68 -11.19
CA GLN A 91 -10.16 10.14 -12.59
C GLN A 91 -10.40 9.01 -13.62
N HIS A 92 -10.34 7.76 -13.18
CA HIS A 92 -10.59 6.57 -13.98
C HIS A 92 -11.99 5.96 -13.77
N THR A 93 -12.81 6.51 -12.86
CA THR A 93 -14.14 6.00 -12.52
C THR A 93 -15.23 6.94 -13.06
N PRO A 94 -16.27 6.44 -13.78
CA PRO A 94 -17.32 7.30 -14.32
C PRO A 94 -18.05 8.11 -13.24
N GLN A 95 -18.12 9.43 -13.43
CA GLN A 95 -18.52 10.43 -12.44
C GLN A 95 -19.97 10.33 -11.92
N GLU A 96 -20.85 9.58 -12.61
CA GLU A 96 -22.28 9.43 -12.26
C GLU A 96 -22.57 8.48 -11.08
N ALA A 97 -21.57 7.74 -10.57
CA ALA A 97 -21.75 6.71 -9.53
C ALA A 97 -21.40 7.14 -8.08
N LEU A 98 -20.94 8.38 -7.86
CA LEU A 98 -20.15 8.79 -6.68
C LEU A 98 -20.94 9.33 -5.47
N THR A 99 -22.20 8.94 -5.25
CA THR A 99 -23.05 9.55 -4.19
C THR A 99 -23.21 8.71 -2.92
N PHE A 100 -22.61 7.52 -2.83
CA PHE A 100 -22.68 6.68 -1.63
C PHE A 100 -21.43 6.83 -0.76
N LEU A 101 -21.59 7.02 0.56
CA LEU A 101 -20.50 7.17 1.55
C LEU A 101 -19.41 6.10 1.45
N GLY A 102 -19.74 4.90 0.95
CA GLY A 102 -18.78 3.81 0.73
C GLY A 102 -17.75 4.07 -0.38
N HIS A 103 -18.04 4.94 -1.36
CA HIS A 103 -17.09 5.24 -2.45
C HIS A 103 -15.88 6.06 -1.99
N PHE A 104 -16.04 6.84 -0.91
CA PHE A 104 -14.97 7.66 -0.33
C PHE A 104 -14.01 6.89 0.58
N MET A 105 -14.27 5.60 0.80
CA MET A 105 -13.61 4.82 1.83
C MET A 105 -12.77 3.69 1.21
N CYS A 106 -11.46 3.73 1.42
CA CYS A 106 -10.58 2.61 1.12
C CYS A 106 -10.40 1.77 2.39
N SER A 107 -10.65 0.46 2.31
CA SER A 107 -10.42 -0.46 3.43
C SER A 107 -9.28 -1.42 3.12
N VAL A 108 -8.26 -1.42 3.95
CA VAL A 108 -7.09 -2.31 3.88
C VAL A 108 -7.19 -3.31 5.02
N VAL A 109 -7.36 -4.58 4.68
CA VAL A 109 -7.35 -5.68 5.65
C VAL A 109 -5.97 -6.32 5.67
N VAL A 110 -5.36 -6.36 6.84
CA VAL A 110 -4.02 -6.90 7.04
C VAL A 110 -4.12 -8.27 7.69
N TYR A 111 -3.54 -9.27 7.04
CA TYR A 111 -3.41 -10.62 7.57
C TYR A 111 -1.94 -10.89 7.90
N LEU A 112 -1.66 -11.54 9.03
CA LEU A 112 -0.31 -11.91 9.46
C LEU A 112 -0.27 -13.38 9.84
N GLY A 113 0.85 -14.03 9.54
CA GLY A 113 1.03 -15.43 9.88
C GLY A 113 2.41 -15.97 9.54
N PRO A 114 2.75 -17.17 10.05
CA PRO A 114 4.03 -17.81 9.77
C PRO A 114 4.18 -18.29 8.32
N SER A 115 3.10 -18.43 7.57
CA SER A 115 3.12 -18.84 6.16
C SER A 115 1.87 -18.37 5.41
N ALA A 116 1.91 -18.35 4.07
CA ALA A 116 0.76 -17.94 3.25
C ALA A 116 -0.53 -18.77 3.46
N VAL A 117 -0.41 -20.01 3.95
CA VAL A 117 -1.55 -20.90 4.23
C VAL A 117 -2.05 -20.83 5.67
N ASP A 118 -1.30 -20.17 6.55
CA ASP A 118 -1.60 -20.01 7.98
C ASP A 118 -1.47 -18.53 8.32
N VAL A 119 -2.49 -17.76 7.97
CA VAL A 119 -2.59 -16.32 8.27
C VAL A 119 -3.85 -16.04 9.07
N ASN A 120 -3.76 -15.09 10.00
CA ASN A 120 -4.88 -14.61 10.78
C ASN A 120 -5.09 -13.12 10.51
N GLU A 121 -6.33 -12.67 10.51
CA GLU A 121 -6.62 -11.23 10.39
C GLU A 121 -5.97 -10.51 11.57
N PHE A 122 -5.06 -9.59 11.27
CA PHE A 122 -4.46 -8.72 12.26
C PHE A 122 -5.39 -7.55 12.56
N ARG A 123 -5.78 -6.80 11.52
CA ARG A 123 -6.64 -5.63 11.64
C ARG A 123 -7.14 -5.16 10.27
N THR A 124 -8.33 -4.55 10.28
CA THR A 124 -8.85 -3.74 9.18
C THR A 124 -8.59 -2.25 9.43
N PHE A 125 -8.03 -1.55 8.44
CA PHE A 125 -7.81 -0.11 8.42
C PHE A 125 -8.72 0.53 7.38
N THR A 126 -9.36 1.64 7.73
CA THR A 126 -10.26 2.34 6.81
C THR A 126 -9.83 3.78 6.67
N PHE A 127 -9.60 4.21 5.43
CA PHE A 127 -9.14 5.54 5.06
C PHE A 127 -10.26 6.29 4.35
N PHE A 128 -10.53 7.52 4.77
CA PHE A 128 -11.53 8.38 4.12
C PHE A 128 -10.82 9.37 3.21
N LYS A 129 -11.05 9.28 1.90
CA LYS A 129 -10.39 10.08 0.86
C LYS A 129 -8.88 10.21 1.11
N PRO A 130 -8.12 9.11 1.17
CA PRO A 130 -6.70 9.19 1.43
C PRO A 130 -6.00 10.00 0.33
N ASP A 131 -5.07 10.85 0.76
CA ASP A 131 -4.20 11.64 -0.11
C ASP A 131 -2.78 11.55 0.46
N GLY A 132 -1.95 10.73 -0.18
CA GLY A 132 -0.56 10.51 0.15
C GLY A 132 -0.27 9.30 1.04
N TRP A 133 0.88 9.33 1.71
CA TRP A 133 1.40 8.23 2.52
C TRP A 133 0.58 7.96 3.79
N GLN A 134 0.02 6.76 3.87
CA GLN A 134 -0.65 6.19 5.03
C GLN A 134 0.28 5.28 5.83
N VAL A 135 0.20 5.33 7.15
CA VAL A 135 1.03 4.52 8.06
C VAL A 135 0.16 3.50 8.78
N ILE A 136 0.51 2.23 8.66
CA ILE A 136 -0.14 1.11 9.34
C ILE A 136 0.81 0.56 10.39
N PHE A 137 0.53 0.78 11.67
CA PHE A 137 1.36 0.26 12.77
C PHE A 137 0.96 -1.16 13.16
N PHE A 138 1.95 -2.03 13.36
CA PHE A 138 1.77 -3.42 13.78
C PHE A 138 1.84 -3.61 15.30
N SER A 139 2.25 -2.58 16.05
CA SER A 139 2.28 -2.57 17.51
C SER A 139 1.14 -1.73 18.08
N TYR A 140 0.60 -2.13 19.23
CA TYR A 140 -0.32 -1.31 20.03
C TYR A 140 0.37 -0.14 20.72
N PHE A 141 1.70 -0.16 20.80
CA PHE A 141 2.51 0.89 21.39
C PHE A 141 3.08 1.77 20.26
N VAL A 142 2.46 2.94 20.08
CA VAL A 142 3.02 4.03 19.27
C VAL A 142 4.04 4.75 20.16
N PRO A 143 5.31 4.89 19.75
CA PRO A 143 6.32 5.59 20.55
C PRO A 143 6.05 7.09 20.68
#